data_AF-A0A973PDR5-F1
#
_entry.id   AF-A0A973PDR5-F1
#
_cell.length_a   1.000
_cell.length_b   1.000
_cell.length_c   1.000
_cell.angle_alpha   90.00
_cell.angle_beta   90.00
_cell.angle_gamma   90.00
#
_symmetry.space_group_name_H-M   'P 1'
#
loop_
_entity.id
_entity.type
_entity.pdbx_description
1 polymer ?
#
loop_
_entity_poly.entity_id
_entity_poly.type
_entity_poly.pdbx_seq_one_letter_code
_entity_poly.pdbx_strand_id
1 'polypeptide(L)'
;MGKQRKHSRGESVPSSDFDNADRGFIGTAKDPKIADASGRVVWDLEAYDFLDADCPDTANPSLWRQSQLCARHGLYEVAEGIYQVRGFDLSNVTLIEGERGVVVVDPLLSAEPAAAALALYREHR
;
A
#
# COMPACT_ATOMS: atom_id res chain seq x y z
N MET A 1 24.37 30.01 25.12
CA MET A 1 24.50 30.33 23.68
C MET A 1 24.37 29.03 22.88
N GLY A 2 23.15 28.60 22.54
CA GLY A 2 22.90 27.38 21.77
C GLY A 2 21.78 27.65 20.78
N LYS A 3 22.13 27.85 19.51
CA LYS A 3 21.16 28.18 18.46
C LYS A 3 20.30 26.94 18.18
N GLN A 4 19.04 26.97 18.62
CA GLN A 4 18.00 26.09 18.07
C GLN A 4 17.91 26.34 16.56
N ARG A 5 18.20 25.32 15.75
CA ARG A 5 17.96 25.35 14.32
C ARG A 5 16.45 25.32 14.10
N LYS A 6 15.86 26.49 13.84
CA LYS A 6 14.52 26.58 13.22
C LYS A 6 14.58 25.83 11.89
N HIS A 7 13.95 24.66 11.80
CA HIS A 7 13.55 24.12 10.51
C HIS A 7 12.47 25.04 9.96
N SER A 8 12.86 25.85 8.96
CA SER A 8 11.97 26.68 8.17
C SER A 8 10.98 25.78 7.43
N ARG A 9 9.74 25.69 7.94
CA ARG A 9 8.60 25.16 7.20
C ARG A 9 8.20 26.19 6.15
N GLY A 10 8.60 25.97 4.91
CA GLY A 10 8.29 26.87 3.80
C GLY A 10 8.67 26.32 2.42
N GLU A 11 8.81 25.01 2.28
CA GLU A 11 8.98 24.36 0.98
C GLU A 11 7.70 23.55 0.71
N SER A 12 7.06 23.80 -0.43
CA SER A 12 5.98 22.96 -0.92
C SER A 12 6.53 21.54 -1.07
N VAL A 13 6.01 20.60 -0.28
CA VAL A 13 6.44 19.21 -0.35
C VAL A 13 6.19 18.70 -1.77
N PRO A 14 7.19 18.16 -2.48
CA PRO A 14 6.98 17.66 -3.83
C PRO A 14 5.88 16.60 -3.86
N SER A 15 4.97 16.69 -4.84
CA SER A 15 3.90 15.69 -5.09
C SER A 15 4.44 14.37 -5.63
N SER A 16 5.74 14.30 -5.95
CA SER A 16 6.37 13.16 -6.62
C SER A 16 6.16 11.83 -5.90
N ASP A 17 6.07 11.81 -4.57
CA ASP A 17 5.83 10.55 -3.85
C ASP A 17 4.42 10.01 -4.08
N PHE A 18 3.42 10.89 -4.19
CA PHE A 18 2.05 10.48 -4.53
C PHE A 18 2.00 9.97 -5.98
N ASP A 19 2.62 10.70 -6.91
CA ASP A 19 2.72 10.27 -8.31
C ASP A 19 3.43 8.90 -8.42
N ASN A 20 4.51 8.69 -7.67
CA ASN A 20 5.23 7.44 -7.64
C ASN A 20 4.44 6.31 -6.97
N ALA A 21 3.69 6.60 -5.91
CA ALA A 21 2.84 5.61 -5.26
C ALA A 21 1.68 5.19 -6.18
N ASP A 22 1.10 6.10 -6.95
CA ASP A 22 -0.05 5.82 -7.82
C ASP A 22 0.37 5.22 -9.17
N ARG A 23 1.64 5.37 -9.56
CA ARG A 23 2.17 4.85 -10.82
C ARG A 23 1.95 3.34 -10.95
N GLY A 24 1.41 2.94 -12.10
CA GLY A 24 1.24 1.54 -12.46
C GLY A 24 0.04 0.86 -11.79
N PHE A 25 -0.83 1.59 -11.10
CA PHE A 25 -2.05 1.02 -10.51
C PHE A 25 -2.91 0.29 -11.56
N ILE A 26 -3.32 -0.94 -11.24
CA ILE A 26 -4.15 -1.79 -12.09
C ILE A 26 -5.55 -1.94 -11.50
N GLY A 27 -5.65 -2.22 -10.20
CA GLY A 27 -6.91 -2.53 -9.53
C GLY A 27 -6.71 -2.91 -8.06
N THR A 28 -7.80 -3.12 -7.35
CA THR A 28 -7.79 -3.54 -5.94
C THR A 28 -8.89 -4.57 -5.67
N ALA A 29 -8.89 -5.20 -4.49
CA ALA A 29 -9.88 -6.22 -4.16
C ALA A 29 -11.30 -5.64 -4.14
N LYS A 30 -12.27 -6.42 -4.66
CA LYS A 30 -13.69 -6.04 -4.63
C LYS A 30 -14.29 -6.09 -3.22
N ASP A 31 -13.82 -7.03 -2.41
CA ASP A 31 -14.15 -7.10 -0.98
C ASP A 31 -12.98 -6.49 -0.19
N PRO A 32 -13.20 -5.41 0.56
CA PRO A 32 -12.15 -4.76 1.35
C PRO A 32 -11.71 -5.58 2.56
N LYS A 33 -12.52 -6.57 3.00
CA LYS A 33 -12.25 -7.32 4.24
C LYS A 33 -11.77 -8.72 3.92
N ILE A 34 -10.51 -8.97 4.27
CA ILE A 34 -9.89 -10.27 4.17
C ILE A 34 -10.12 -11.00 5.49
N ALA A 35 -10.90 -12.08 5.44
CA ALA A 35 -11.26 -12.87 6.61
C ALA A 35 -10.66 -14.29 6.57
N ASP A 36 -10.45 -14.87 7.75
CA ASP A 36 -10.12 -16.28 7.90
C ASP A 36 -11.35 -17.19 7.72
N ALA A 37 -11.13 -18.50 7.71
CA ALA A 37 -12.20 -19.49 7.52
C ALA A 37 -13.30 -19.46 8.60
N SER A 38 -13.06 -18.81 9.75
CA SER A 38 -14.07 -18.61 10.80
C SER A 38 -14.92 -17.34 10.59
N GLY A 39 -14.58 -16.53 9.59
CA GLY A 39 -15.21 -15.24 9.32
C GLY A 39 -14.62 -14.08 10.14
N ARG A 40 -13.53 -14.30 10.88
CA ARG A 40 -12.82 -13.23 11.57
C ARG A 40 -12.00 -12.44 10.55
N VAL A 41 -12.16 -11.11 10.55
CA VAL A 41 -11.36 -10.21 9.71
C VAL A 41 -9.90 -10.25 10.16
N VAL A 42 -9.02 -10.63 9.24
CA VAL A 42 -7.56 -10.66 9.41
C VAL A 42 -6.96 -9.34 8.94
N TRP A 43 -7.51 -8.76 7.86
CA TRP A 43 -7.10 -7.46 7.34
C TRP A 43 -8.30 -6.71 6.75
N ASP A 44 -8.33 -5.40 6.93
CA ASP A 44 -9.38 -4.51 6.44
C ASP A 44 -8.74 -3.37 5.66
N LEU A 45 -8.94 -3.37 4.34
CA LEU A 45 -8.36 -2.38 3.43
C LEU A 45 -8.95 -0.97 3.65
N GLU A 46 -10.16 -0.88 4.20
CA GLU A 46 -10.86 0.39 4.46
C GLU A 46 -10.57 0.95 5.86
N ALA A 47 -9.78 0.25 6.68
CA ALA A 47 -9.48 0.68 8.06
C ALA A 47 -8.82 2.07 8.14
N TYR A 48 -8.25 2.55 7.03
CA TYR A 48 -7.52 3.80 6.94
C TYR A 48 -8.17 4.86 6.03
N ASP A 49 -9.41 4.66 5.56
CA ASP A 49 -10.12 5.59 4.67
C ASP A 49 -10.29 7.00 5.26
N PHE A 50 -10.26 7.13 6.59
CA PHE A 50 -10.27 8.43 7.27
C PHE A 50 -9.09 9.34 6.88
N LEU A 51 -8.02 8.78 6.28
CA LEU A 51 -6.86 9.53 5.80
C LEU A 51 -7.12 10.34 4.53
N ASP A 52 -8.26 10.13 3.85
CA ASP A 52 -8.67 10.96 2.71
C ASP A 52 -9.08 12.39 3.13
N ALA A 53 -9.24 12.63 4.43
CA ALA A 53 -9.49 13.95 4.98
C ALA A 53 -8.20 14.79 5.13
N ASP A 54 -8.38 16.09 5.39
CA ASP A 54 -7.30 16.99 5.77
C ASP A 54 -6.64 16.55 7.09
N CYS A 55 -5.32 16.80 7.22
CA CYS A 55 -4.59 16.48 8.44
C CYS A 55 -5.19 17.21 9.66
N PRO A 56 -5.64 16.49 10.70
CA PRO A 56 -6.18 17.12 11.90
C PRO A 56 -5.07 17.71 12.77
N ASP A 57 -5.43 18.66 13.65
CA ASP A 57 -4.50 19.30 14.59
C ASP A 57 -3.87 18.31 15.60
N THR A 58 -4.50 17.14 15.78
CA THR A 58 -4.02 16.07 16.67
C THR A 58 -3.02 15.13 16.00
N ALA A 59 -2.75 15.28 14.69
CA ALA A 59 -1.78 14.47 13.96
C ALA A 59 -0.56 15.32 13.54
N ASN A 60 0.60 14.67 13.46
CA ASN A 60 1.77 15.32 12.86
C ASN A 60 1.58 15.39 11.33
N PRO A 61 1.73 16.56 10.68
CA PRO A 61 1.50 16.69 9.23
C PRO A 61 2.38 15.78 8.36
N SER A 62 3.62 15.53 8.78
CA SER A 62 4.52 14.63 8.05
C SER A 62 4.08 13.17 8.18
N LEU A 63 3.61 12.78 9.37
CA LEU A 63 3.10 11.43 9.59
C LEU A 63 1.80 11.24 8.82
N TRP A 64 0.89 12.21 8.83
CA TRP A 64 -0.35 12.15 8.07
C TRP A 64 -0.12 11.92 6.58
N ARG A 65 0.79 12.72 5.98
CA ARG A 65 1.20 12.53 4.58
C ARG A 65 1.77 11.13 4.34
N GLN A 66 2.63 10.63 5.22
CA GLN A 66 3.20 9.28 5.08
C GLN A 66 2.13 8.20 5.19
N SER A 67 1.17 8.36 6.10
CA SER A 67 0.04 7.45 6.26
C SER A 67 -0.83 7.45 5.00
N GLN A 68 -1.11 8.59 4.38
CA GLN A 68 -1.83 8.68 3.10
C GLN A 68 -1.10 7.93 1.96
N LEU A 69 0.23 8.00 1.93
CA LEU A 69 1.04 7.23 0.96
C LEU A 69 0.95 5.72 1.25
N CYS A 70 1.08 5.31 2.52
CA CYS A 70 1.04 3.91 2.92
C CYS A 70 -0.35 3.27 2.83
N ALA A 71 -1.44 4.05 2.90
CA ALA A 71 -2.81 3.56 2.79
C ALA A 71 -3.20 3.15 1.36
N ARG A 72 -2.39 3.51 0.36
CA ARG A 72 -2.63 3.13 -1.05
C ARG A 72 -2.46 1.62 -1.22
N HIS A 73 -3.58 0.94 -1.42
CA HIS A 73 -3.64 -0.50 -1.54
C HIS A 73 -4.10 -0.94 -2.95
N GLY A 74 -3.63 -2.12 -3.38
CA GLY A 74 -4.00 -2.72 -4.66
C GLY A 74 -2.84 -3.37 -5.39
N LEU A 75 -3.09 -3.76 -6.64
CA LEU A 75 -2.15 -4.33 -7.58
C LEU A 75 -1.54 -3.23 -8.45
N TYR A 76 -0.22 -3.25 -8.57
CA TYR A 76 0.56 -2.28 -9.33
C TYR A 76 1.56 -2.99 -10.26
N GLU A 77 1.70 -2.50 -11.48
CA GLU A 77 2.81 -2.82 -12.38
C GLU A 77 4.01 -1.93 -12.04
N VAL A 78 5.12 -2.56 -11.64
CA VAL A 78 6.37 -1.86 -11.33
C VAL A 78 7.22 -1.72 -12.58
N ALA A 79 7.29 -2.79 -13.36
CA ALA A 79 7.94 -2.89 -14.66
C ALA A 79 7.27 -4.03 -15.44
N GLU A 80 7.61 -4.17 -16.72
CA GLU A 80 7.10 -5.28 -17.55
C GLU A 80 7.38 -6.63 -16.86
N GLY A 81 6.32 -7.40 -16.61
CA GLY A 81 6.40 -8.72 -15.96
C GLY A 81 6.65 -8.68 -14.44
N ILE A 82 6.70 -7.50 -13.81
CA ILE A 82 6.92 -7.34 -12.37
C ILE A 82 5.76 -6.56 -11.74
N TYR A 83 5.07 -7.23 -10.82
CA TYR A 83 3.89 -6.70 -10.15
C TYR A 83 4.07 -6.70 -8.63
N GLN A 84 3.43 -5.75 -7.96
CA GLN A 84 3.30 -5.74 -6.51
C GLN A 84 1.86 -5.62 -6.09
N VAL A 85 1.45 -6.43 -5.10
CA VAL A 85 0.26 -6.14 -4.32
C VAL A 85 0.70 -5.45 -3.03
N ARG A 86 0.12 -4.28 -2.77
CA ARG A 86 0.48 -3.39 -1.66
C ARG A 86 -0.73 -3.13 -0.78
N GLY A 87 -0.51 -2.87 0.51
CA GLY A 87 -1.56 -2.50 1.46
C GLY A 87 -2.51 -3.63 1.84
N PHE A 88 -2.25 -4.88 1.42
CA PHE A 88 -3.00 -6.08 1.84
C PHE A 88 -2.48 -6.66 3.16
N ASP A 89 -1.30 -6.21 3.58
CA ASP A 89 -0.64 -6.50 4.85
C ASP A 89 0.36 -5.35 5.10
N LEU A 90 1.17 -5.44 6.15
CA LEU A 90 2.23 -4.48 6.45
C LEU A 90 3.30 -4.43 5.34
N SER A 91 3.64 -5.57 4.75
CA SER A 91 4.59 -5.66 3.64
C SER A 91 3.88 -5.71 2.28
N ASN A 92 4.63 -5.50 1.21
CA ASN A 92 4.17 -5.82 -0.13
C ASN A 92 4.51 -7.28 -0.45
N VAL A 93 3.75 -7.89 -1.37
CA VAL A 93 4.17 -9.11 -2.07
C VAL A 93 4.53 -8.75 -3.49
N THR A 94 5.66 -9.28 -3.98
CA THR A 94 6.10 -9.07 -5.36
C THR A 94 5.91 -10.34 -6.18
N LEU A 95 5.31 -10.20 -7.36
CA LEU A 95 5.09 -11.27 -8.33
C LEU A 95 5.91 -10.99 -9.58
N ILE A 96 6.76 -11.93 -9.95
CA ILE A 96 7.65 -11.82 -11.10
C ILE A 96 7.29 -12.93 -12.08
N GLU A 97 6.79 -12.55 -13.26
CA GLU A 97 6.47 -13.47 -14.33
C GLU A 97 7.74 -14.01 -14.97
N GLY A 98 7.79 -15.33 -15.13
CA GLY A 98 8.80 -16.03 -15.91
C GLY A 98 8.16 -16.93 -16.95
N GLU A 99 8.98 -17.60 -17.76
CA GLU A 99 8.52 -18.39 -18.91
C GLU A 99 7.54 -19.52 -18.58
N ARG A 100 7.60 -20.06 -17.35
CA ARG A 100 6.86 -21.26 -16.93
C ARG A 100 5.95 -21.04 -15.72
N GLY A 101 5.84 -19.80 -15.25
CA GLY A 101 5.10 -19.49 -14.04
C GLY A 101 5.58 -18.21 -13.38
N VAL A 102 5.22 -18.04 -12.12
CA VAL A 102 5.43 -16.81 -11.36
C VAL A 102 6.31 -17.09 -10.15
N VAL A 103 7.34 -16.28 -9.93
CA VAL A 103 8.11 -16.24 -8.69
C VAL A 103 7.44 -15.26 -7.73
N VAL A 104 7.19 -15.69 -6.50
CA VAL A 104 6.58 -14.87 -5.44
C VAL A 104 7.64 -14.54 -4.40
N VAL A 105 7.79 -13.25 -4.10
CA VAL A 105 8.75 -12.73 -3.10
C VAL A 105 7.98 -12.06 -1.98
N ASP A 106 8.35 -12.37 -0.74
CA ASP A 106 7.77 -11.87 0.51
C ASP A 106 6.23 -12.01 0.55
N PRO A 107 5.70 -13.24 0.72
CA PRO A 107 4.27 -13.53 0.63
C PRO A 107 3.50 -13.11 1.90
N LEU A 108 3.68 -11.85 2.32
CA LEU A 108 2.98 -11.20 3.43
C LEU A 108 3.19 -11.91 4.79
N LEU A 109 2.50 -11.49 5.84
CA LEU A 109 2.63 -12.10 7.18
C LEU A 109 1.74 -13.33 7.35
N SER A 110 0.54 -13.31 6.78
CA SER A 110 -0.47 -14.36 6.96
C SER A 110 -0.96 -14.93 5.64
N ALA A 111 -1.48 -16.16 5.68
CA ALA A 111 -1.90 -16.90 4.49
C ALA A 111 -3.13 -16.25 3.81
N GLU A 112 -4.03 -15.65 4.58
CA GLU A 112 -5.26 -15.05 4.09
C GLU A 112 -4.99 -13.80 3.22
N PRO A 113 -4.21 -12.80 3.68
CA PRO A 113 -3.74 -11.72 2.81
C PRO A 113 -2.98 -12.22 1.59
N ALA A 114 -2.09 -13.21 1.74
CA ALA A 114 -1.28 -13.73 0.65
C ALA A 114 -2.15 -14.37 -0.44
N ALA A 115 -3.17 -15.13 -0.03
CA ALA A 115 -4.15 -15.72 -0.93
C ALA A 115 -4.99 -14.66 -1.64
N ALA A 116 -5.45 -13.63 -0.91
CA ALA A 116 -6.20 -12.52 -1.50
C ALA A 116 -5.36 -11.73 -2.52
N ALA A 117 -4.10 -11.45 -2.20
CA ALA A 117 -3.16 -10.78 -3.10
C ALA A 117 -2.90 -11.60 -4.38
N LEU A 118 -2.67 -12.91 -4.25
CA LEU A 118 -2.48 -13.79 -5.40
C LEU A 118 -3.75 -13.92 -6.24
N ALA A 119 -4.93 -13.93 -5.61
CA ALA A 119 -6.21 -13.92 -6.32
C ALA A 119 -6.37 -12.64 -7.13
N LEU A 120 -6.15 -11.47 -6.52
CA LEU A 120 -6.20 -10.18 -7.23
C LEU A 120 -5.25 -10.15 -8.42
N TYR A 121 -4.00 -10.62 -8.27
CA TYR A 121 -3.07 -10.73 -9.39
C TYR A 121 -3.64 -11.57 -10.54
N ARG A 122 -4.19 -12.75 -10.25
CA ARG A 122 -4.77 -13.67 -11.25
C ARG A 122 -6.05 -13.16 -11.91
N GLU A 123 -6.74 -12.20 -11.31
CA GLU A 123 -7.88 -11.55 -11.96
C GLU A 123 -7.45 -10.66 -13.14
N HIS A 124 -6.19 -10.22 -13.15
CA HIS A 124 -5.65 -9.28 -14.14
C HIS A 124 -4.57 -9.87 -15.05
N ARG A 125 -3.97 -11.02 -14.69
CA ARG A 125 -2.81 -11.66 -15.36
C ARG A 125 -3.00 -13.16 -15.50
#